data_AF-A0A9W7KNB6-F1
#
_entry.id   AF-A0A9W7KNB6-F1
#
_cell.length_a   1.000
_cell.length_b   1.000
_cell.length_c   1.000
_cell.angle_alpha   90.00
_cell.angle_beta   90.00
_cell.angle_gamma   90.00
#
_symmetry.space_group_name_H-M   'P 1'
#
loop_
_entity.id
_entity.type
_entity.pdbx_description
1 polymer ?
#
loop_
_entity_poly.entity_id
_entity_poly.type
_entity_poly.pdbx_seq_one_letter_code
_entity_poly.pdbx_strand_id
1 'polypeptide(L)' 'MKNDELWLTLAIVTVWAGLAAVYAFVPSLGMPGYVRVWGGGAIVFLALAGVLIAFRKRPRKG' A
#
# COMPACT_ATOMS: atom_id res chain seq x y z
N MET A 1 1.23 -4.66 -22.67
CA MET A 1 1.65 -5.11 -21.33
C MET A 1 1.60 -6.63 -21.36
N LYS A 2 2.63 -7.32 -20.88
CA LYS A 2 2.49 -8.76 -20.63
C LYS A 2 1.53 -8.94 -19.46
N ASN A 3 0.60 -9.89 -19.55
CA ASN A 3 -0.38 -10.15 -18.50
C ASN A 3 0.31 -10.35 -17.14
N ASP A 4 1.52 -10.91 -17.17
CA ASP A 4 2.36 -11.17 -15.99
C ASP A 4 2.67 -9.89 -15.21
N GLU A 5 2.98 -8.76 -15.86
CA GLU A 5 3.29 -7.49 -15.18
C GLU A 5 2.05 -6.84 -14.53
N LEU A 6 0.87 -7.07 -15.12
CA LEU A 6 -0.41 -6.67 -14.53
C LEU A 6 -0.69 -7.49 -13.27
N TRP A 7 -0.59 -8.80 -13.37
CA TRP A 7 -0.80 -9.72 -12.25
C TRP A 7 0.19 -9.49 -11.11
N LEU A 8 1.47 -9.24 -11.42
CA LEU A 8 2.49 -8.96 -10.42
C LEU A 8 2.22 -7.65 -9.68
N THR A 9 1.83 -6.60 -10.41
CA THR A 9 1.47 -5.31 -9.79
C THR A 9 0.23 -5.44 -8.92
N LEU A 10 -0.79 -6.17 -9.39
CA LEU A 10 -2.00 -6.42 -8.62
C LEU A 10 -1.67 -7.16 -7.32
N ALA A 11 -0.86 -8.23 -7.39
CA ALA A 11 -0.43 -8.99 -6.23
C ALA A 11 0.33 -8.13 -5.21
N ILE A 12 1.26 -7.28 -5.68
CA ILE A 12 2.01 -6.37 -4.81
C ILE A 12 1.06 -5.40 -4.10
N VAL A 13 0.15 -4.76 -4.84
CA VAL A 13 -0.81 -3.81 -4.27
C VAL A 13 -1.71 -4.49 -3.24
N THR A 14 -2.17 -5.71 -3.51
CA THR A 14 -2.99 -6.49 -2.57
C THR A 14 -2.24 -6.82 -1.29
N VAL A 15 -0.98 -7.27 -1.38
CA VAL A 15 -0.15 -7.58 -0.20
C VAL A 15 0.10 -6.33 0.64
N TRP A 16 0.42 -5.21 -0.01
CA TRP A 16 0.67 -3.93 0.66
C TRP A 16 -0.58 -3.38 1.35
N ALA A 17 -1.74 -3.46 0.69
CA ALA A 17 -3.01 -3.06 1.27
C ALA A 17 -3.39 -3.94 2.48
N GLY A 18 -3.18 -5.25 2.37
CA GLY A 18 -3.40 -6.19 3.47
C GLY A 18 -2.49 -5.90 4.67
N LEU A 19 -1.19 -5.68 4.44
CA LEU A 19 -0.25 -5.28 5.49
C LEU A 19 -0.64 -3.95 6.13
N ALA A 20 -1.06 -2.95 5.36
CA ALA A 20 -1.51 -1.67 5.88
C ALA A 20 -2.76 -1.81 6.76
N ALA A 21 -3.71 -2.67 6.37
CA ALA A 21 -4.90 -2.97 7.15
C ALA A 21 -4.55 -3.69 8.46
N VAL A 22 -3.77 -4.76 8.41
CA VAL A 22 -3.31 -5.48 9.61
C VAL A 22 -2.55 -4.52 10.52
N TYR A 23 -1.69 -3.68 9.96
CA TYR A 23 -0.94 -2.66 10.70
C TYR A 23 -1.91 -1.70 11.40
N ALA A 24 -2.88 -1.11 10.70
CA ALA A 24 -3.83 -0.18 11.32
C ALA A 24 -4.74 -0.84 12.39
N PHE A 25 -5.16 -2.09 12.19
CA PHE A 25 -6.21 -2.73 13.01
C PHE A 25 -5.70 -3.57 14.19
N VAL A 26 -4.54 -4.23 14.10
CA VAL A 26 -4.00 -5.06 15.20
C VAL A 26 -3.70 -4.27 16.50
N PRO A 27 -3.08 -3.07 16.45
CA PRO A 27 -2.73 -2.31 17.65
C PRO A 27 -3.87 -1.41 18.14
N SER A 28 -4.79 -1.00 17.26
CA SER A 28 -5.92 -0.16 17.64
C SER A 28 -6.91 -0.87 18.56
N LEU A 29 -6.94 -2.21 18.53
CA LEU A 29 -7.73 -3.05 19.43
C LEU A 29 -7.14 -3.19 20.84
N GLY A 30 -5.81 -3.02 21.01
CA GLY A 30 -5.13 -3.18 22.30
C GLY A 30 -4.66 -1.87 22.96
N MET A 31 -4.41 -0.82 22.17
CA MET A 31 -3.87 0.46 22.62
C MET A 31 -4.48 1.64 21.83
N PRO A 32 -5.74 2.04 22.13
CA PRO A 32 -6.48 3.04 21.35
C PRO A 32 -5.83 4.43 21.32
N GLY A 33 -4.94 4.76 22.25
CA GLY A 33 -4.17 6.02 22.23
C GLY A 33 -3.14 6.12 21.10
N TYR A 34 -2.71 5.00 20.51
CA TYR A 34 -1.64 4.94 19.49
C TYR A 34 -2.15 4.81 18.05
N VAL A 35 -3.47 4.87 17.85
CA VAL A 35 -4.13 4.77 16.54
C VAL A 35 -3.59 5.79 15.54
N ARG A 36 -3.20 6.99 16.00
CA ARG A 36 -2.61 8.03 15.13
C ARG A 36 -1.22 7.66 14.61
N VAL A 37 -0.38 7.05 15.44
CA VAL A 37 0.99 6.65 15.07
C VAL A 37 0.96 5.47 14.10
N TRP A 38 0.07 4.51 14.37
CA TRP A 38 -0.13 3.34 13.51
C TRP A 38 -0.88 3.66 12.21
N GLY A 39 -1.90 4.52 12.25
CA GLY A 39 -2.56 5.04 11.06
C GLY A 39 -1.60 5.81 10.14
N GLY A 40 -0.63 6.54 10.72
CA GLY A 40 0.45 7.19 9.98
C GLY A 40 1.31 6.21 9.17
N GLY A 41 1.66 5.06 9.75
CA GLY A 41 2.39 4.00 9.02
C GLY A 41 1.57 3.39 7.88
N ALA A 42 0.26 3.19 8.06
CA ALA A 42 -0.63 2.71 6.99
C ALA A 42 -0.71 3.68 5.80
N ILE A 43 -0.66 5.00 6.07
CA ILE A 43 -0.60 6.02 5.02
C ILE A 43 0.67 5.87 4.17
N VAL A 44 1.81 5.47 4.75
CA VAL A 44 3.06 5.24 4.01
C VAL A 44 2.91 4.07 3.03
N PHE A 45 2.29 2.96 3.45
CA PHE A 45 2.01 1.83 2.57
C PHE A 45 1.05 2.21 1.42
N LEU A 46 -0.01 2.99 1.72
CA LEU A 46 -0.93 3.50 0.71
C LEU A 46 -0.25 4.48 -0.25
N ALA A 47 0.62 5.35 0.26
CA ALA A 47 1.39 6.28 -0.56
C ALA A 47 2.32 5.53 -1.50
N LEU A 48 3.02 4.50 -1.04
CA LEU A 48 3.89 3.67 -1.86
C LEU A 48 3.10 2.89 -2.94
N ALA A 49 1.92 2.37 -2.61
CA ALA A 49 1.03 1.77 -3.59
C ALA A 49 0.56 2.79 -4.65
N GLY A 50 0.17 4.00 -4.23
CA GLY A 50 -0.19 5.10 -5.12
C GLY A 50 0.96 5.54 -6.02
N VAL A 51 2.18 5.61 -5.48
CA VAL A 51 3.42 5.90 -6.21
C VAL A 51 3.66 4.83 -7.28
N LEU A 52 3.56 3.55 -6.94
CA LEU A 52 3.70 2.45 -7.90
C LEU A 52 2.72 2.57 -9.08
N ILE A 53 1.46 2.92 -8.79
CA ILE A 53 0.43 3.15 -9.81
C ILE A 53 0.73 4.43 -10.63
N ALA A 54 1.19 5.50 -9.98
CA ALA A 54 1.48 6.77 -10.63
C ALA A 54 2.71 6.69 -11.56
N PHE A 55 3.79 6.02 -11.13
CA PHE A 55 4.97 5.78 -11.96
C PHE A 55 4.67 4.83 -13.12
N ARG A 56 3.72 3.90 -12.96
CA ARG A 56 3.21 3.06 -14.05
C ARG A 56 2.40 3.85 -15.10
N LYS A 57 1.72 4.92 -14.70
CA LYS A 57 0.97 5.80 -15.61
C LYS A 57 1.84 6.83 -16.32
N ARG A 58 3.05 7.11 -15.85
CA ARG A 58 3.99 7.97 -16.58
C ARG A 58 4.45 7.18 -17.81
N PRO A 59 4.07 7.58 -19.04
CA PRO A 59 4.71 7.02 -20.21
C PRO A 59 6.20 7.31 -20.04
N ARG A 60 7.01 6.25 -20.10
CA ARG A 60 8.46 6.34 -20.19
C ARG A 60 8.74 7.08 -21.50
N LYS A 61 8.73 8.41 -21.48
CA LYS A 61 9.29 9.23 -22.56
C LYS A 61 10.77 8.91 -22.54
N GLY A 62 11.15 8.00 -23.45
CA GLY A 62 12.54 7.83 -23.87
C GLY A 62 13.07 9.09 -24.52
#